data_AF-A0A1D2U1K7-F1
#
_entry.id   AF-A0A1D2U1K7-F1
#
_cell.length_a   1.000
_cell.length_b   1.000
_cell.length_c   1.000
_cell.angle_alpha   90.00
_cell.angle_beta   90.00
_cell.angle_gamma   90.00
#
_symmetry.space_group_name_H-M   'P 1'
#
loop_
_entity.id
_entity.type
_entity.pdbx_description
1 polymer ?
#
loop_
_entity_poly.entity_id
_entity_poly.type
_entity_poly.pdbx_seq_one_letter_code
_entity_poly.pdbx_strand_id
1 'polypeptide(L)'
;MSNQTKPACYGEMFPDLSRLNINRATDGKAFSVFVEKIGCGVQRRELHVKREEWDKCEECPSFDGCYHLSAAKSWLWQGLLAAA
;
A
#
# COMPACT_ATOMS: atom_id res chain seq x y z
N MET A 1 24.82 14.27 -7.81
CA MET A 1 23.42 13.94 -8.12
C MET A 1 23.38 12.48 -8.54
N SER A 2 23.09 11.57 -7.60
CA SER A 2 23.19 10.13 -7.83
C SER A 2 21.99 9.65 -8.65
N ASN A 3 22.24 9.24 -9.89
CA ASN A 3 21.25 8.67 -10.78
C ASN A 3 21.01 7.21 -10.34
N GLN A 4 20.30 7.03 -9.23
CA GLN A 4 19.97 5.71 -8.71
C GLN A 4 18.76 5.16 -9.46
N THR A 5 18.98 4.12 -10.25
CA THR A 5 17.90 3.40 -10.93
C THR A 5 16.93 2.86 -9.88
N LYS A 6 15.70 3.35 -9.90
CA LYS A 6 14.65 2.93 -8.96
C LYS A 6 14.36 1.43 -9.15
N PRO A 7 14.16 0.66 -8.06
CA PRO A 7 13.79 -0.75 -8.17
C PRO A 7 12.41 -0.89 -8.82
N ALA A 8 12.14 -2.06 -9.41
CA ALA A 8 10.85 -2.35 -10.04
C ALA A 8 9.65 -2.24 -9.07
N CYS A 9 9.89 -2.37 -7.77
CA CYS A 9 8.88 -2.23 -6.72
C CYS A 9 8.71 -0.80 -6.19
N TYR A 10 9.38 0.20 -6.77
CA TYR A 10 9.30 1.58 -6.31
C TYR A 10 7.87 2.11 -6.43
N GLY A 11 7.31 2.62 -5.33
CA GLY A 11 5.94 3.10 -5.27
C GLY A 11 4.90 2.01 -4.95
N GLU A 12 5.32 0.77 -4.72
CA GLU A 12 4.46 -0.39 -4.43
C GLU A 12 4.56 -0.87 -2.97
N MET A 13 5.02 0.00 -2.05
CA MET A 13 5.17 -0.34 -0.63
C MET A 13 3.82 -0.59 0.05
N PHE A 14 2.85 0.29 -0.20
CA PHE A 14 1.46 0.15 0.23
C PHE A 14 0.61 -0.53 -0.85
N PRO A 15 -0.47 -1.23 -0.47
CA PRO A 15 -1.44 -1.79 -1.42
C PRO A 15 -2.05 -0.71 -2.33
N ASP A 16 -2.26 -1.07 -3.59
CA ASP A 16 -3.04 -0.26 -4.52
C ASP A 16 -4.54 -0.35 -4.18
N LEU A 17 -5.03 0.67 -3.46
CA LEU A 17 -6.42 0.71 -3.00
C LEU A 17 -7.43 0.87 -4.14
N SER A 18 -7.02 1.31 -5.34
CA SER A 18 -7.92 1.31 -6.51
C SER A 18 -8.23 -0.10 -7.00
N ARG A 19 -7.45 -1.09 -6.57
CA ARG A 19 -7.63 -2.52 -6.87
C ARG A 19 -8.15 -3.31 -5.67
N LEU A 20 -8.64 -2.61 -4.63
CA LEU A 20 -9.15 -3.24 -3.43
C LEU A 20 -10.23 -4.26 -3.77
N ASN A 21 -9.98 -5.52 -3.42
CA ASN A 21 -10.91 -6.61 -3.64
C ASN A 21 -11.53 -7.06 -2.31
N ILE A 22 -12.85 -6.96 -2.20
CA ILE A 22 -13.57 -7.32 -0.98
C ILE A 22 -13.52 -8.84 -0.78
N ASN A 23 -13.30 -9.27 0.45
CA ASN A 23 -13.08 -10.66 0.84
C ASN A 23 -11.80 -11.30 0.23
N ARG A 24 -10.85 -10.47 -0.22
CA ARG A 24 -9.52 -10.91 -0.64
C ARG A 24 -8.44 -9.93 -0.16
N ALA A 25 -7.27 -10.44 0.20
CA ALA A 25 -6.14 -9.57 0.54
C ALA A 25 -5.70 -8.78 -0.70
N THR A 26 -5.45 -7.48 -0.49
CA THR A 26 -4.81 -6.60 -1.48
C THR A 26 -3.42 -6.29 -0.98
N ASP A 27 -2.42 -6.77 -1.71
CA ASP A 27 -1.03 -6.76 -1.29
C ASP A 27 -0.25 -5.59 -1.89
N GLY A 28 0.46 -4.86 -1.04
CA GLY A 28 1.68 -4.16 -1.37
C GLY A 28 2.90 -4.97 -0.94
N LYS A 29 4.09 -4.40 -1.13
CA LYS A 29 5.35 -5.05 -0.78
C LYS A 29 5.53 -5.21 0.72
N ALA A 30 5.37 -4.13 1.49
CA ALA A 30 5.54 -4.15 2.95
C ALA A 30 4.22 -4.18 3.72
N PHE A 31 3.11 -3.80 3.08
CA PHE A 31 1.79 -3.75 3.71
C PHE A 31 0.77 -4.55 2.91
N SER A 32 -0.22 -5.12 3.59
CA SER A 32 -1.37 -5.78 2.98
C SER A 32 -2.64 -5.35 3.69
N VAL A 33 -3.74 -5.24 2.96
CA VAL A 33 -5.05 -4.88 3.50
C VAL A 33 -6.07 -5.96 3.15
N PHE A 34 -6.91 -6.31 4.13
CA PHE A 34 -8.04 -7.20 3.93
C PHE A 34 -9.31 -6.52 4.41
N VAL A 35 -10.35 -6.53 3.57
CA VAL A 35 -11.66 -5.98 3.92
C VAL A 35 -12.70 -7.08 3.74
N GLU A 36 -13.29 -7.50 4.85
CA GLU A 36 -14.36 -8.48 4.87
C GLU A 36 -15.72 -7.78 4.78
N LYS A 37 -16.56 -8.22 3.85
CA LYS A 37 -17.94 -7.79 3.72
C LYS A 37 -18.83 -9.02 3.59
N ILE A 38 -19.78 -9.15 4.51
CA ILE A 38 -20.83 -10.16 4.49
C ILE A 38 -22.16 -9.42 4.45
N GLY A 39 -22.96 -9.66 3.41
CA GLY A 39 -24.21 -8.92 3.18
C GLY A 39 -23.97 -7.44 2.87
N CYS A 40 -24.78 -6.56 3.47
CA CYS A 40 -24.74 -5.12 3.17
C CYS A 40 -23.63 -4.36 3.93
N GLY A 41 -23.03 -4.96 4.97
CA GLY A 41 -22.09 -4.28 5.87
C GLY A 41 -20.65 -4.77 5.76
N VAL A 42 -19.69 -3.86 5.95
CA VAL A 42 -18.28 -4.21 6.20
C VAL A 42 -18.18 -4.77 7.61
N GLN A 43 -17.67 -6.00 7.73
CA GLN A 43 -17.56 -6.70 9.00
C GLN A 43 -16.17 -6.52 9.61
N ARG A 44 -15.13 -6.50 8.77
CA ARG A 44 -13.74 -6.47 9.23
C ARG A 44 -12.86 -5.68 8.28
N ARG A 45 -11.92 -4.93 8.86
CA ARG A 45 -10.80 -4.31 8.14
C ARG A 45 -9.52 -4.69 8.86
N GLU A 46 -8.58 -5.25 8.15
CA GLU A 46 -7.28 -5.64 8.70
C GLU A 46 -6.16 -5.01 7.90
N LEU A 47 -5.16 -4.54 8.63
CA LEU A 47 -3.89 -4.09 8.10
C LEU A 47 -2.81 -5.06 8.59
N HIS A 48 -2.06 -5.61 7.64
CA HIS A 48 -0.96 -6.53 7.91
C HIS A 48 0.35 -5.91 7.45
N VAL A 49 1.32 -5.85 8.36
CA VAL A 49 2.68 -5.40 8.04
C VAL A 49 3.56 -6.63 7.83
N LYS A 50 4.10 -6.78 6.63
CA LYS A 50 5.07 -7.81 6.28
C LYS A 50 6.45 -7.36 6.79
N ARG A 51 6.72 -7.58 8.08
CA ARG A 51 7.92 -7.07 8.77
C ARG A 51 9.23 -7.33 7.99
N GLU A 52 9.40 -8.55 7.50
CA GLU A 52 10.59 -8.90 6.70
C GLU A 52 10.74 -8.07 5.40
N GLU A 53 9.63 -7.70 4.76
CA GLU A 53 9.66 -6.85 3.57
C GLU A 53 9.78 -5.36 3.93
N TRP A 54 9.30 -4.97 5.11
CA TRP A 54 9.49 -3.63 5.66
C TRP A 54 10.98 -3.37 5.94
N ASP A 55 11.65 -4.29 6.63
CA ASP A 55 13.09 -4.16 6.94
C ASP A 55 13.92 -4.02 5.63
N LYS A 56 13.58 -4.80 4.59
CA LYS A 56 14.19 -4.65 3.25
C LYS A 56 13.90 -3.30 2.59
N CYS A 57 12.74 -2.71 2.87
CA CYS A 57 12.42 -1.37 2.37
C CYS A 57 13.25 -0.31 3.10
N GLU A 58 13.44 -0.42 4.41
CA GLU A 58 14.24 0.52 5.21
C GLU A 58 15.72 0.51 4.79
N GLU A 59 16.25 -0.64 4.38
CA GLU A 59 17.61 -0.76 3.82
C GLU A 59 17.74 -0.20 2.40
N CYS A 60 16.63 0.09 1.71
CA CYS A 60 16.64 0.56 0.34
C CYS A 60 17.11 2.03 0.25
N PRO A 61 18.12 2.36 -0.58
CA PRO A 61 18.57 3.75 -0.76
C PRO A 61 17.50 4.72 -1.28
N SER A 62 16.45 4.18 -1.91
CA SER A 62 15.31 4.94 -2.44
C SER A 62 14.09 4.92 -1.52
N PHE A 63 14.25 4.52 -0.25
CA PHE A 63 13.15 4.34 0.70
C PHE A 63 12.26 5.57 0.83
N ASP A 64 12.84 6.74 1.10
CA ASP A 64 12.07 7.97 1.37
C ASP A 64 11.14 8.34 0.20
N GLY A 65 11.69 8.39 -1.02
CA GLY A 65 10.89 8.67 -2.21
C GLY A 65 9.88 7.58 -2.54
N CYS A 66 10.20 6.31 -2.25
CA CYS A 66 9.29 5.18 -2.44
C CYS A 66 8.11 5.28 -1.46
N TYR A 67 8.39 5.53 -0.18
CA TYR A 67 7.41 5.70 0.88
C TYR A 67 6.48 6.88 0.57
N HIS A 68 7.04 8.06 0.26
CA HIS A 68 6.26 9.26 -0.05
C HIS A 68 5.33 9.05 -1.25
N LEU A 69 5.82 8.42 -2.33
CA LEU A 69 4.98 8.12 -3.49
C LEU A 69 3.86 7.13 -3.15
N SER A 70 4.19 6.03 -2.45
CA SER A 70 3.18 5.06 -2.05
C SER A 70 2.13 5.69 -1.13
N ALA A 71 2.53 6.51 -0.16
CA ALA A 71 1.62 7.20 0.76
C ALA A 71 0.72 8.20 0.00
N ALA A 72 1.28 8.98 -0.91
CA ALA A 72 0.54 9.92 -1.74
C ALA A 72 -0.55 9.21 -2.59
N LYS A 73 -0.24 8.04 -3.18
CA LYS A 73 -1.24 7.22 -3.89
C LYS A 73 -2.40 6.83 -2.98
N SER A 74 -2.10 6.36 -1.77
CA SER A 74 -3.12 5.93 -0.80
C SER A 74 -3.99 7.11 -0.33
N TRP A 75 -3.39 8.26 -0.02
CA TRP A 75 -4.13 9.46 0.39
C TRP A 75 -5.01 10.02 -0.71
N LEU A 76 -4.51 10.07 -1.95
CA LEU A 76 -5.30 10.52 -3.10
C LEU A 76 -6.57 9.66 -3.25
N TRP A 77 -6.44 8.34 -3.12
CA TRP A 77 -7.58 7.43 -3.20
C TRP A 77 -8.58 7.62 -2.06
N GLN A 78 -8.08 7.81 -0.82
CA GLN A 78 -8.96 8.11 0.32
C GLN A 78 -9.74 9.41 0.11
N GLY A 79 -9.09 10.45 -0.41
CA GLY A 79 -9.74 11.72 -0.75
C GLY A 79 -10.85 11.55 -1.80
N LEU A 80 -10.60 10.74 -2.84
CA LEU A 80 -11.60 10.44 -3.87
C LEU A 80 -12.84 9.73 -3.30
N LEU A 81 -12.66 8.79 -2.37
CA LEU A 81 -13.78 8.10 -1.72
C LEU A 81 -14.58 9.00 -0.77
N ALA A 82 -13.94 10.02 -0.17
CA ALA A 82 -14.63 10.98 0.71
C ALA A 82 -15.44 12.04 -0.06
N ALA A 83 -15.10 12.27 -1.33
CA ALA A 83 -15.78 13.24 -2.20
C ALA A 83 -16.94 12.64 -3.01
N ALA A 84 -17.10 11.32 -2.99
CA ALA A 84 -18.15 10.57 -3.70
C ALA A 84 -19.32 10.21 -2.77
#